data_AF-A0A6C2YHX1-F1
#
_entry.id   AF-A0A6C2YHX1-F1
#
_cell.length_a   1.000
_cell.length_b   1.000
_cell.length_c   1.000
_cell.angle_alpha   90.00
_cell.angle_beta   90.00
_cell.angle_gamma   90.00
#
_symmetry.space_group_name_H-M   'P 1'
#
loop_
_entity.id
_entity.type
_entity.pdbx_description
1 polymer ?
#
loop_
_entity_poly.entity_id
_entity_poly.type
_entity_poly.pdbx_seq_one_letter_code
_entity_poly.pdbx_strand_id
1 'polypeptide(L)'
;MLARRLGMLTLLSYWQGGFLFYGTVVVAVGADVLGSDREQGFITRQVAWYLNIIGFGVLTLLAVDLWRGAEYRRPVNSGRRRILWLLWGIQLVNVSALAGIHPHMDALLDAETHEILARPEFRGWHRWYLRIWTILWLTHLVDVGYRLQAWRAADGEPGPQSPSPSDAR
;
A
#
# COMPACT_ATOMS: atom_id res chain seq x y z
N MET A 1 -2.75 13.05 18.27
CA MET A 1 -1.81 11.97 17.88
C MET A 1 -2.52 10.66 17.55
N LEU A 2 -3.42 10.15 18.40
CA LEU A 2 -4.16 8.90 18.16
C LEU A 2 -4.98 8.90 16.85
N ALA A 3 -5.78 9.95 16.59
CA ALA A 3 -6.60 10.05 15.39
C ALA A 3 -5.78 9.96 14.08
N ARG A 4 -4.59 10.57 14.03
CA ARG A 4 -3.65 10.46 12.89
C ARG A 4 -3.22 9.01 12.68
N ARG A 5 -2.74 8.34 13.75
CA ARG A 5 -2.26 6.95 13.68
C ARG A 5 -3.38 6.00 13.27
N LEU A 6 -4.57 6.16 13.86
CA LEU A 6 -5.77 5.37 13.52
C LEU A 6 -6.22 5.59 12.07
N GLY A 7 -6.31 6.85 11.64
CA GLY A 7 -6.66 7.20 10.27
C GLY A 7 -5.68 6.59 9.26
N MET A 8 -4.38 6.60 9.58
CA MET A 8 -3.36 5.99 8.75
C MET A 8 -3.53 4.48 8.66
N LEU A 9 -3.65 3.77 9.80
CA LEU A 9 -3.90 2.32 9.80
C LEU A 9 -5.20 1.95 9.06
N THR A 10 -6.23 2.79 9.17
CA THR A 10 -7.51 2.59 8.46
C THR A 10 -7.32 2.71 6.95
N LEU A 11 -6.63 3.76 6.49
CA LEU A 11 -6.32 3.95 5.06
C LEU A 11 -5.46 2.81 4.50
N LEU A 12 -4.48 2.35 5.27
CA LEU A 12 -3.64 1.22 4.88
C LEU A 12 -4.46 -0.07 4.76
N SER A 13 -5.31 -0.33 5.76
CA SER A 13 -6.19 -1.50 5.78
C SER A 13 -7.21 -1.45 4.64
N TYR A 14 -7.74 -0.27 4.33
CA TYR A 14 -8.65 -0.08 3.21
C TYR A 14 -7.98 -0.42 1.88
N TRP A 15 -6.78 0.10 1.62
CA TRP A 15 -6.09 -0.13 0.35
C TRP A 15 -5.56 -1.57 0.23
N GLN A 16 -4.77 -2.04 1.19
CA GLN A 16 -4.12 -3.35 1.12
C GLN A 16 -5.08 -4.49 1.45
N GLY A 17 -5.97 -4.29 2.42
CA GLY A 17 -7.04 -5.24 2.72
C GLY A 17 -8.04 -5.33 1.58
N GLY A 18 -8.40 -4.20 0.97
CA GLY A 18 -9.25 -4.17 -0.23
C GLY A 18 -8.62 -4.92 -1.40
N PHE A 19 -7.34 -4.70 -1.67
CA PHE A 19 -6.59 -5.47 -2.68
C PHE A 19 -6.62 -6.98 -2.40
N LEU A 20 -6.26 -7.40 -1.17
CA LEU A 20 -6.17 -8.80 -0.82
C LEU A 20 -7.54 -9.50 -0.88
N PHE A 21 -8.58 -8.86 -0.34
CA PHE A 21 -9.94 -9.36 -0.41
C PHE A 21 -10.43 -9.47 -1.86
N TYR A 22 -10.17 -8.45 -2.67
CA TYR A 22 -10.56 -8.48 -4.08
C TYR A 22 -9.88 -9.62 -4.82
N GLY A 23 -8.55 -9.70 -4.73
CA GLY A 23 -7.77 -10.69 -5.48
C GLY A 23 -8.01 -12.14 -5.04
N THR A 24 -8.32 -12.39 -3.77
CA THR A 24 -8.47 -13.76 -3.26
C THR A 24 -9.91 -14.25 -3.21
N VAL A 25 -10.87 -13.34 -3.02
CA VAL A 25 -12.30 -13.70 -2.86
C VAL A 25 -13.10 -13.22 -4.05
N VAL A 26 -13.09 -11.92 -4.33
CA VAL A 26 -13.98 -11.32 -5.34
C VAL A 26 -13.68 -11.83 -6.75
N VAL A 27 -12.41 -12.02 -7.10
CA VAL A 27 -12.04 -12.57 -8.41
C VAL A 27 -12.57 -13.99 -8.60
N ALA A 28 -12.39 -14.88 -7.63
CA ALA A 28 -12.87 -16.27 -7.73
C ALA A 28 -14.40 -16.33 -7.78
N VAL A 29 -15.07 -15.67 -6.83
CA VAL A 29 -16.54 -15.63 -6.77
C VAL A 29 -17.13 -14.99 -8.02
N GLY A 30 -16.53 -13.89 -8.50
CA GLY A 30 -16.99 -13.19 -9.69
C GLY A 30 -16.86 -14.04 -10.95
N ALA A 31 -15.74 -14.75 -11.12
CA ALA A 31 -15.55 -15.67 -12.24
C ALA A 31 -16.58 -16.80 -12.25
N ASP A 32 -16.86 -17.38 -11.08
CA ASP A 32 -17.86 -18.44 -10.92
C ASP A 32 -19.28 -17.93 -11.25
N VAL A 33 -19.64 -16.75 -10.74
CA VAL A 33 -20.97 -16.14 -10.97
C VAL A 33 -21.16 -15.74 -12.44
N LEU A 34 -20.12 -15.22 -13.08
CA LEU A 34 -20.16 -14.83 -14.50
C LEU A 34 -20.00 -16.02 -15.45
N GLY A 35 -19.60 -17.20 -14.93
CA GLY A 35 -19.24 -18.37 -15.74
C GLY A 35 -18.05 -18.12 -16.66
N SER A 36 -17.21 -17.12 -16.37
CA SER A 36 -16.14 -16.66 -17.26
C SER A 36 -15.06 -15.86 -16.52
N ASP A 37 -13.86 -16.42 -16.41
CA ASP A 37 -12.65 -15.72 -15.94
C ASP A 37 -12.36 -14.46 -16.76
N ARG A 38 -12.74 -14.48 -18.04
CA ARG A 38 -12.52 -13.39 -18.99
C ARG A 38 -13.35 -12.17 -18.61
N GLU A 39 -14.65 -12.35 -18.40
CA GLU A 39 -15.56 -11.27 -17.98
C GLU A 39 -15.11 -10.67 -16.64
N GLN A 40 -14.74 -11.53 -15.69
CA GLN A 40 -14.19 -11.09 -14.41
C GLN A 40 -12.86 -10.32 -14.58
N GLY A 41 -12.03 -10.70 -15.56
CA GLY A 41 -10.83 -9.96 -15.95
C GLY A 41 -11.11 -8.51 -16.37
N PHE A 42 -12.19 -8.28 -17.14
CA PHE A 42 -12.61 -6.92 -17.52
C PHE A 42 -13.12 -6.09 -16.35
N ILE A 43 -13.77 -6.71 -15.36
CA ILE A 43 -14.13 -6.03 -14.10
C ILE A 43 -12.85 -5.69 -13.32
N THR A 44 -11.93 -6.65 -13.20
CA THR A 44 -10.65 -6.50 -12.49
C THR A 44 -9.83 -5.35 -13.08
N ARG A 45 -9.87 -5.19 -14.42
CA ARG A 45 -9.28 -4.07 -15.14
C ARG A 45 -9.75 -2.70 -14.62
N GLN A 46 -11.05 -2.54 -14.44
CA GLN A 46 -11.61 -1.28 -13.93
C GLN A 46 -11.22 -1.06 -12.46
N VAL A 47 -11.29 -2.11 -11.64
CA VAL A 47 -10.96 -2.04 -10.21
C VAL A 47 -9.48 -1.70 -9.98
N ALA A 48 -8.58 -2.25 -10.80
CA ALA A 48 -7.15 -1.98 -10.71
C ALA A 48 -6.80 -0.50 -10.92
N TRP A 49 -7.55 0.22 -11.76
CA TRP A 49 -7.37 1.67 -11.90
C TRP A 49 -7.63 2.40 -10.58
N TYR A 50 -8.77 2.13 -9.93
CA TYR A 50 -9.09 2.70 -8.62
C TYR A 50 -8.07 2.31 -7.54
N LEU A 51 -7.63 1.05 -7.50
CA LEU A 51 -6.61 0.58 -6.56
C LEU A 51 -5.28 1.33 -6.71
N ASN A 52 -4.87 1.66 -7.94
CA ASN A 52 -3.65 2.44 -8.19
C ASN A 52 -3.80 3.88 -7.70
N ILE A 53 -4.92 4.58 -7.99
CA ILE A 53 -5.15 5.94 -7.47
C ILE A 53 -5.10 5.94 -5.94
N ILE A 54 -5.86 5.04 -5.31
CA ILE A 54 -5.93 4.92 -3.85
C ILE A 54 -4.52 4.68 -3.31
N GLY A 55 -3.74 3.81 -3.96
CA GLY A 55 -2.35 3.57 -3.62
C GLY A 55 -1.48 4.82 -3.65
N PHE A 56 -1.53 5.61 -4.73
CA PHE A 56 -0.79 6.87 -4.81
C PHE A 56 -1.22 7.87 -3.72
N GLY A 57 -2.53 7.97 -3.46
CA GLY A 57 -3.06 8.83 -2.39
C GLY A 57 -2.54 8.41 -1.02
N VAL A 58 -2.61 7.11 -0.72
CA VAL A 58 -2.11 6.54 0.54
C VAL A 58 -0.59 6.76 0.67
N LEU A 59 0.20 6.45 -0.35
CA LEU A 59 1.65 6.67 -0.32
C LEU A 59 2.02 8.13 -0.12
N THR A 60 1.26 9.05 -0.72
CA THR A 60 1.45 10.50 -0.50
C THR A 60 1.24 10.87 0.97
N LEU A 61 0.16 10.36 1.58
CA LEU A 61 -0.12 10.60 3.00
C LEU A 61 0.96 9.97 3.90
N LEU A 62 1.46 8.78 3.57
CA LEU A 62 2.58 8.15 4.29
C LEU A 62 3.88 8.96 4.21
N ALA A 63 4.16 9.57 3.06
CA ALA A 63 5.32 10.45 2.89
C ALA A 63 5.18 11.71 3.75
N VAL A 64 4.01 12.33 3.74
CA VAL A 64 3.70 13.52 4.56
C VAL A 64 3.82 13.18 6.05
N ASP A 65 3.28 12.03 6.47
CA ASP A 65 3.39 11.54 7.84
C ASP A 65 4.85 11.32 8.26
N LEU A 66 5.65 10.65 7.42
CA LEU A 66 7.06 10.38 7.67
C LEU A 66 7.91 11.67 7.69
N TRP A 67 7.55 12.65 6.86
CA TRP A 67 8.21 13.95 6.82
C TRP A 67 7.89 14.79 8.06
N ARG A 68 6.62 14.81 8.49
CA ARG A 68 6.13 15.69 9.57
C ARG A 68 6.21 15.07 10.95
N GLY A 69 6.24 13.74 11.08
CA GLY A 69 6.19 13.04 12.36
C GLY A 69 7.40 13.35 13.25
N ALA A 70 7.16 13.94 14.41
CA ALA A 70 8.19 14.24 15.40
C ALA A 70 8.86 12.96 15.93
N GLU A 71 8.11 11.86 15.99
CA GLU A 71 8.61 10.54 16.40
C GLU A 71 9.76 10.03 15.52
N TYR A 72 9.83 10.47 14.25
CA TYR A 72 10.84 10.01 13.29
C TYR A 72 12.10 10.89 13.25
N ARG A 73 12.07 12.09 13.86
CA ARG A 73 13.18 13.06 13.79
C ARG A 73 14.21 12.88 14.90
N ARG A 74 13.94 12.03 15.89
CA ARG A 74 14.86 11.78 17.00
C ARG A 74 16.13 11.05 16.53
N PRO A 75 17.31 11.34 17.09
CA PRO A 75 18.58 10.71 16.68
C PRO A 75 18.54 9.18 16.73
N VAL A 76 17.93 8.62 17.78
CA VAL A 76 17.75 7.16 17.97
C VAL A 76 16.94 6.50 16.83
N ASN A 77 16.10 7.28 16.14
CA ASN A 77 15.25 6.81 15.06
C ASN A 77 15.81 7.15 13.66
N SER A 78 17.02 7.70 13.56
CA SER A 78 17.63 8.09 12.28
C SER A 78 17.78 6.93 11.29
N GLY A 79 18.22 5.75 11.77
CA GLY A 79 18.29 4.52 10.97
C GLY A 79 16.91 4.04 10.52
N ARG A 80 15.92 4.03 11.43
CA ARG A 80 14.54 3.64 11.12
C ARG A 80 13.90 4.57 10.09
N ARG A 81 14.12 5.89 10.20
CA ARG A 81 13.61 6.86 9.23
C ARG A 81 14.18 6.61 7.83
N ARG A 82 15.47 6.24 7.71
CA ARG A 82 16.06 5.84 6.43
C ARG A 82 15.40 4.59 5.86
N ILE A 83 15.18 3.58 6.70
CA ILE A 83 14.47 2.34 6.30
C ILE A 83 13.04 2.66 5.83
N LEU A 84 12.30 3.50 6.54
CA LEU A 84 10.94 3.90 6.15
C LEU A 84 10.92 4.66 4.82
N TRP A 85 11.89 5.55 4.55
CA TRP A 85 12.01 6.20 3.23
C TRP A 85 12.37 5.21 2.13
N LEU A 86 13.24 4.24 2.41
CA LEU A 86 13.57 3.18 1.46
C LEU A 86 12.35 2.31 1.14
N LEU A 87 11.61 1.86 2.17
CA LEU A 87 10.37 1.09 2.01
C LEU A 87 9.32 1.89 1.25
N TRP A 88 9.18 3.18 1.55
CA TRP A 88 8.30 4.07 0.81
C TRP A 88 8.70 4.18 -0.66
N GLY A 89 10.00 4.35 -0.95
CA GLY A 89 10.52 4.40 -2.32
C GLY A 89 10.25 3.11 -3.10
N ILE A 90 10.48 1.95 -2.48
CA ILE A 90 10.16 0.64 -3.06
C ILE A 90 8.65 0.54 -3.38
N GLN A 91 7.79 0.95 -2.45
CA GLN A 91 6.34 0.94 -2.67
C GLN A 91 5.94 1.89 -3.81
N LEU A 92 6.53 3.08 -3.89
CA LEU A 92 6.25 4.04 -4.96
C LEU A 92 6.66 3.48 -6.33
N VAL A 93 7.84 2.89 -6.43
CA VAL A 93 8.31 2.23 -7.67
C VAL A 93 7.35 1.12 -8.07
N ASN A 94 6.93 0.26 -7.14
CA ASN A 94 5.99 -0.81 -7.42
C ASN A 94 4.62 -0.31 -7.88
N VAL A 95 4.02 0.67 -7.19
CA VAL A 95 2.73 1.26 -7.61
C VAL A 95 2.84 1.93 -8.99
N SER A 96 3.95 2.60 -9.25
CA SER A 96 4.21 3.21 -10.57
C SER A 96 4.39 2.17 -11.67
N ALA A 97 5.08 1.07 -11.37
CA ALA A 97 5.22 -0.06 -12.28
C ALA A 97 3.87 -0.72 -12.56
N LEU A 98 3.01 -0.92 -11.56
CA LEU A 98 1.66 -1.45 -11.73
C LEU A 98 0.79 -0.52 -12.58
N ALA A 99 0.85 0.79 -12.34
CA ALA A 99 0.15 1.79 -13.12
C ALA A 99 0.62 1.84 -14.59
N GLY A 100 1.90 1.53 -14.86
CA GLY A 100 2.46 1.46 -16.21
C GLY A 100 2.20 0.13 -16.94
N ILE A 101 2.27 -1.01 -16.23
CA ILE A 101 1.97 -2.34 -16.79
C ILE A 101 0.49 -2.44 -17.18
N HIS A 102 -0.40 -1.78 -16.44
CA HIS A 102 -1.83 -1.91 -16.64
C HIS A 102 -2.30 -1.45 -18.03
N PRO A 103 -1.98 -0.23 -18.53
CA PRO A 103 -2.30 0.18 -19.91
C PRO A 103 -1.70 -0.76 -20.97
N HIS A 104 -0.51 -1.31 -20.72
CA HIS A 104 0.11 -2.24 -21.65
C HIS A 104 -0.68 -3.56 -21.73
N MET A 105 -1.10 -4.11 -20.59
CA MET A 105 -2.00 -5.28 -20.57
C MET A 105 -3.37 -4.98 -21.18
N ASP A 106 -3.89 -3.76 -21.00
CA ASP A 106 -5.16 -3.32 -21.58
C ASP A 106 -5.11 -3.27 -23.11
N ALA A 107 -3.96 -2.86 -23.68
CA ALA A 107 -3.76 -2.85 -25.13
C ALA A 107 -3.73 -4.25 -25.75
N LEU A 108 -3.52 -5.30 -24.94
CA LEU A 108 -3.58 -6.71 -25.37
C LEU A 108 -4.99 -7.30 -25.28
N LEU A 109 -5.97 -6.50 -24.87
CA LEU A 109 -7.38 -6.87 -24.75
C LEU A 109 -8.22 -6.08 -25.76
N ASP A 110 -9.13 -6.76 -26.44
CA ASP A 110 -10.18 -6.12 -27.22
C ASP A 110 -11.38 -5.85 -26.29
N ALA A 111 -11.70 -4.58 -26.10
CA ALA A 111 -12.78 -4.16 -25.21
C ALA A 111 -14.18 -4.35 -25.81
N GLU A 112 -14.32 -4.48 -27.13
CA GLU A 112 -15.62 -4.66 -27.79
C GLU A 112 -15.98 -6.14 -27.90
N THR A 113 -15.01 -6.98 -28.25
CA THR A 113 -15.22 -8.44 -28.37
C THR A 113 -14.92 -9.18 -27.07
N HIS A 114 -14.38 -8.48 -26.07
CA HIS A 114 -13.82 -9.01 -24.83
C HIS A 114 -12.71 -10.06 -25.09
N GLU A 115 -12.04 -10.06 -26.24
CA GLU A 115 -11.03 -11.06 -26.58
C GLU A 115 -9.62 -10.71 -26.08
N ILE A 116 -8.81 -11.74 -25.82
CA ILE A 116 -7.39 -11.56 -25.50
C ILE A 116 -6.60 -11.73 -26.79
N LEU A 117 -6.13 -10.62 -27.35
CA LEU A 117 -5.47 -10.55 -28.66
C LEU A 117 -4.16 -11.36 -28.69
N ALA A 118 -3.39 -11.35 -27.60
CA ALA A 118 -2.11 -12.07 -27.48
C ALA A 118 -2.00 -12.82 -26.14
N ARG A 119 -2.67 -13.98 -26.03
CA ARG A 119 -2.71 -14.80 -24.78
C ARG A 119 -1.34 -15.11 -24.15
N PRO A 120 -0.28 -15.50 -24.90
CA PRO A 120 1.01 -15.80 -24.29
C PRO A 120 1.67 -14.58 -23.63
N GLU A 121 1.60 -13.43 -24.31
CA GLU A 121 2.18 -12.17 -23.86
C GLU A 121 1.42 -11.63 -22.64
N PHE A 122 0.08 -11.65 -22.69
CA PHE A 122 -0.77 -11.26 -21.58
C PHE A 122 -0.45 -12.05 -20.30
N ARG A 123 -0.27 -13.38 -20.40
CA ARG A 123 0.11 -14.22 -19.24
C ARG A 123 1.48 -13.87 -18.68
N GLY A 124 2.43 -13.47 -19.54
CA GLY A 124 3.75 -13.01 -19.13
C GLY A 124 3.66 -11.78 -18.24
N TRP A 125 2.96 -10.76 -18.72
CA TRP A 125 2.73 -9.52 -17.98
C TRP A 125 1.89 -9.71 -16.73
N HIS A 126 0.86 -10.55 -16.78
CA HIS A 126 0.03 -10.85 -15.61
C HIS A 126 0.84 -11.50 -14.47
N ARG A 127 1.79 -12.41 -14.78
CA ARG A 127 2.68 -12.97 -13.75
C ARG A 127 3.58 -11.91 -13.11
N TRP A 128 4.10 -10.97 -13.91
CA TRP A 128 4.87 -9.85 -13.36
C TRP A 128 4.03 -8.94 -12.49
N TYR A 129 2.81 -8.64 -12.93
CA TYR A 129 1.83 -7.87 -12.17
C TYR A 129 1.59 -8.47 -10.78
N LEU A 130 1.34 -9.79 -10.69
CA LEU A 130 1.14 -10.50 -9.42
C LEU A 130 2.39 -10.50 -8.53
N ARG A 131 3.59 -10.63 -9.12
CA ARG A 131 4.85 -10.56 -8.37
C ARG A 131 5.06 -9.18 -7.76
N ILE A 132 4.82 -8.12 -8.54
CA ILE A 132 4.96 -6.73 -8.07
C ILE A 132 3.97 -6.47 -6.93
N TRP A 133 2.71 -6.92 -7.05
CA TRP A 133 1.74 -6.84 -5.97
C TRP A 133 2.18 -7.59 -4.71
N THR A 134 2.77 -8.78 -4.86
CA THR A 134 3.29 -9.57 -3.73
C THR A 134 4.41 -8.82 -2.99
N ILE A 135 5.36 -8.24 -3.74
CA ILE A 135 6.45 -7.43 -3.18
C ILE A 135 5.89 -6.18 -2.49
N LEU A 136 4.94 -5.50 -3.14
CA LEU A 136 4.28 -4.32 -2.59
C LEU A 136 3.61 -4.64 -1.24
N TRP A 137 2.85 -5.73 -1.17
CA TRP A 137 2.18 -6.18 0.04
C TRP A 137 3.16 -6.54 1.16
N LEU A 138 4.22 -7.29 0.87
CA LEU A 138 5.26 -7.63 1.86
C LEU A 138 5.97 -6.38 2.40
N THR A 139 6.34 -5.47 1.49
CA THR A 139 6.99 -4.20 1.86
C THR A 139 6.07 -3.38 2.78
N HIS A 140 4.77 -3.45 2.53
CA HIS A 140 3.76 -2.78 3.34
C HIS A 140 3.69 -3.31 4.77
N LEU A 141 3.68 -4.64 4.95
CA LEU A 141 3.69 -5.25 6.28
C LEU A 141 4.92 -4.83 7.09
N VAL A 142 6.08 -4.79 6.44
CA VAL A 142 7.33 -4.34 7.08
C VAL A 142 7.24 -2.86 7.46
N ASP A 143 6.74 -2.00 6.58
CA ASP A 143 6.53 -0.56 6.87
C ASP A 143 5.62 -0.35 8.08
N VAL A 144 4.47 -1.04 8.14
CA VAL A 144 3.56 -0.99 9.31
C VAL A 144 4.28 -1.41 10.59
N GLY A 145 5.05 -2.49 10.55
CA GLY A 145 5.85 -2.96 11.69
C GLY A 145 6.81 -1.90 12.23
N TYR A 146 7.57 -1.26 11.34
CA TYR A 146 8.51 -0.18 11.72
C TYR A 146 7.79 1.05 12.28
N ARG A 147 6.62 1.41 11.73
CA ARG A 147 5.82 2.54 12.23
C ARG A 147 5.25 2.27 13.61
N LEU A 148 4.71 1.07 13.84
CA LEU A 148 4.22 0.65 15.15
C LEU A 148 5.33 0.69 16.21
N GLN A 149 6.54 0.23 15.87
CA GLN A 149 7.69 0.31 16.76
C GLN A 149 8.09 1.77 17.06
N ALA A 150 8.08 2.64 16.05
CA ALA A 150 8.38 4.07 16.24
C ALA A 150 7.34 4.76 17.13
N TRP A 151 6.06 4.43 16.96
CA TRP A 151 4.97 4.95 17.78
C TRP A 151 5.07 4.46 19.23
N ARG A 152 5.33 3.17 19.46
CA ARG A 152 5.55 2.63 20.80
C ARG A 152 6.73 3.28 21.52
N ALA A 153 7.84 3.49 20.81
CA ALA A 153 9.01 4.16 21.37
C ALA A 153 8.72 5.61 21.76
N ALA A 154 7.86 6.30 21.01
CA ALA A 154 7.44 7.66 21.34
C ALA A 154 6.47 7.71 22.54
N ASP A 155 5.64 6.69 22.72
CA ASP A 155 4.66 6.63 23.81
C ASP A 155 5.28 6.21 25.15
N GLY A 156 6.39 5.47 25.13
CA GLY A 156 7.06 4.96 26.34
C GLY A 156 7.98 5.94 27.05
N GLU A 157 8.15 7.17 26.55
CA GLU A 157 8.99 8.16 27.21
C GLU A 157 8.21 8.98 28.26
N PRO A 158 8.76 9.14 29.48
CA PRO A 158 8.16 10.03 30.48
C PRO A 158 8.05 11.45 29.91
N GLY A 159 6.86 12.05 30.02
CA GLY A 159 6.69 13.48 29.74
C GLY A 159 7.64 14.34 30.60
N PRO A 160 7.89 15.60 30.22
CA PRO A 160 8.73 16.50 31.02
C PRO A 160 8.25 16.46 32.46
N GLN A 161 9.15 16.06 33.37
CA GLN A 161 8.87 15.99 34.79
C GLN A 161 8.26 17.34 35.19
N SER A 162 7.04 17.31 35.70
CA SER A 162 6.46 18.47 36.38
C SER A 162 7.49 18.87 37.44
N PRO A 163 7.88 20.16 37.52
CA PRO A 163 8.90 20.59 38.46
C PRO A 163 8.55 20.06 39.84
N SER A 164 9.53 19.42 40.48
CA SER A 164 9.35 18.89 41.82
C SER A 164 8.94 20.04 42.74
N PRO A 165 7.97 19.86 43.66
CA PRO A 165 7.63 20.87 44.66
C PRO A 165 8.83 21.32 45.51
N SER A 166 9.96 20.59 45.46
CA SER A 166 11.23 20.97 46.09
C SER A 166 11.95 22.15 45.43
N ASP A 167 11.64 22.46 44.16
CA ASP A 167 12.36 23.47 43.39
C ASP A 167 11.76 24.88 43.56
N ALA A 168 10.71 25.00 44.39
CA ALA A 168 10.00 26.24 44.72
C ALA A 168 10.37 26.83 46.09
N ARG A 169 11.52 26.44 46.68
CA ARG A 169 11.99 26.96 47.97
C ARG A 169 13.32 27.68 47.85
#